data_AF-A0A3D9BKS5-F1
#
_entry.id   AF-A0A3D9BKS5-F1
#
_cell.length_a   1.000
_cell.length_b   1.000
_cell.length_c   1.000
_cell.angle_alpha   90.00
_cell.angle_beta   90.00
_cell.angle_gamma   90.00
#
_symmetry.space_group_name_H-M   'P 1'
#
loop_
_entity.id
_entity.type
_entity.pdbx_description
1 polymer ?
#
loop_
_entity_poly.entity_id
_entity_poly.type
_entity_poly.pdbx_seq_one_letter_code
_entity_poly.pdbx_strand_id
1 'polypeptide(L)' 'MVRIPGLYRRWELPEVLKNHQAYRIEDAGAHQDGTPLLAVYAASDGDDPAEPAAAAPVAGLRTRPVGLVSRQAA' A
#
# COMPACT_ATOMS: atom_id res chain seq x y z
N MET A 1 -1.76 3.02 -17.03
CA MET A 1 -2.04 2.16 -15.86
C MET A 1 -3.53 2.18 -15.53
N VAL A 2 -4.06 1.12 -14.89
CA VAL A 2 -5.47 1.04 -14.44
C VAL A 2 -5.53 0.88 -12.93
N ARG A 3 -6.34 1.71 -12.25
CA ARG A 3 -6.53 1.62 -10.78
C ARG A 3 -7.30 0.36 -10.42
N ILE A 4 -6.83 -0.36 -9.42
CA ILE A 4 -7.57 -1.46 -8.82
C ILE A 4 -8.66 -0.86 -7.93
N PRO A 5 -9.95 -1.09 -8.24
CA PRO A 5 -11.05 -0.55 -7.45
C PRO A 5 -11.20 -1.34 -6.14
N GLY A 6 -11.81 -0.72 -5.12
CA GLY A 6 -12.11 -1.39 -3.85
C GLY A 6 -11.26 -0.91 -2.68
N LEU A 7 -11.70 -1.24 -1.47
CA LEU A 7 -10.98 -0.98 -0.22
C LEU A 7 -10.54 -2.32 0.34
N TYR A 8 -9.25 -2.62 0.20
CA TYR A 8 -8.66 -3.88 0.66
C TYR A 8 -7.77 -3.66 1.87
N ARG A 9 -7.79 -4.61 2.79
CA ARG A 9 -6.80 -4.71 3.86
C ARG A 9 -5.55 -5.42 3.34
N ARG A 10 -4.43 -5.25 4.05
CA ARG A 10 -3.13 -5.81 3.66
C ARG A 10 -3.15 -7.33 3.50
N TRP A 11 -4.00 -8.04 4.25
CA TRP A 11 -4.14 -9.50 4.18
C TRP A 11 -4.96 -9.99 2.98
N GLU A 12 -5.75 -9.13 2.34
CA GLU A 12 -6.56 -9.47 1.15
C GLU A 12 -5.78 -9.21 -0.16
N LEU A 13 -4.71 -8.39 -0.11
CA LEU A 13 -3.89 -8.06 -1.27
C LEU A 13 -3.33 -9.27 -2.02
N PRO A 14 -2.86 -10.36 -1.38
CA PRO A 14 -2.39 -11.54 -2.10
C PRO A 14 -3.45 -12.19 -2.99
N GLU A 15 -4.75 -12.02 -2.69
CA GLU A 15 -5.85 -12.57 -3.48
C GLU A 15 -6.23 -11.65 -4.65
N VAL A 16 -5.96 -10.35 -4.52
CA VAL A 16 -6.30 -9.33 -5.53
C VAL A 16 -5.16 -9.11 -6.53
N LEU A 17 -3.91 -9.25 -6.08
CA LEU A 17 -2.73 -9.04 -6.90
C LEU A 17 -2.36 -10.32 -7.66
N LYS A 18 -2.28 -10.21 -8.98
CA LYS A 18 -1.75 -11.26 -9.86
C LYS A 18 -0.23 -11.33 -9.79
N ASN A 19 0.30 -12.56 -9.82
CA ASN A 19 1.73 -12.81 -9.94
C ASN A 19 2.28 -12.32 -11.29
N HIS A 20 3.57 -11.95 -11.30
CA HIS A 20 4.29 -11.49 -12.49
C HIS A 20 3.71 -10.25 -13.19
N GLN A 21 2.92 -9.44 -12.47
CA GLN A 21 2.40 -8.17 -12.97
C GLN A 21 3.05 -6.99 -12.25
N ALA A 22 3.34 -5.92 -12.98
CA ALA A 22 3.86 -4.69 -12.41
C ALA A 22 2.73 -3.86 -11.77
N TYR A 23 2.99 -3.35 -10.57
CA TYR A 23 2.07 -2.50 -9.82
C TYR A 23 2.74 -1.20 -9.40
N ARG A 24 1.95 -0.13 -9.39
CA ARG A 24 2.31 1.17 -8.81
C ARG A 24 1.42 1.43 -7.61
N ILE A 25 2.03 1.91 -6.54
CA ILE A 25 1.36 2.21 -5.27
C ILE A 25 1.52 3.71 -5.03
N GLU A 26 0.42 4.38 -4.72
CA GLU A 26 0.39 5.81 -4.41
C GLU A 26 -0.36 6.08 -3.11
N ASP A 27 -0.02 7.19 -2.44
CA ASP A 27 -0.78 7.68 -1.30
C ASP A 27 -2.20 8.06 -1.74
N ALA A 28 -3.20 7.64 -0.95
CA ALA A 28 -4.61 7.97 -1.18
C ALA A 28 -5.22 8.68 0.02
N GLY A 29 -4.38 9.33 0.85
CA GLY A 29 -4.79 9.98 2.09
C GLY A 29 -5.09 8.98 3.21
N ALA A 30 -6.02 9.34 4.10
CA ALA A 30 -6.43 8.51 5.22
C ALA A 30 -7.94 8.35 5.26
N HIS A 31 -8.37 7.19 5.74
CA HIS A 31 -9.75 6.98 6.16
C HIS A 31 -10.09 7.90 7.34
N GLN A 32 -11.38 8.10 7.62
CA GLN A 32 -11.88 8.97 8.68
C GLN A 32 -11.28 8.63 10.07
N ASP A 33 -10.94 7.36 10.30
CA ASP A 33 -10.35 6.88 11.55
C ASP A 33 -8.82 7.10 11.60
N GLY A 34 -8.25 7.82 10.63
CA GLY A 34 -6.82 8.08 10.50
C GLY A 34 -6.01 6.91 9.92
N THR A 35 -6.66 5.82 9.50
CA THR A 35 -5.96 4.71 8.84
C THR A 35 -5.48 5.15 7.46
N PRO A 36 -4.18 5.07 7.13
CA PRO A 36 -3.68 5.46 5.81
C PRO A 36 -4.25 4.54 4.73
N LEU A 37 -4.62 5.13 3.61
CA LEU A 37 -5.13 4.46 2.43
C LEU A 37 -4.11 4.58 1.30
N LEU A 38 -3.99 3.50 0.53
CA LEU A 38 -3.10 3.44 -0.64
C LEU A 38 -3.93 3.14 -1.88
N ALA A 39 -3.62 3.80 -2.98
CA ALA A 39 -4.14 3.48 -4.30
C ALA A 39 -3.16 2.53 -5.01
N VAL A 40 -3.68 1.45 -5.57
CA VAL A 40 -2.88 0.50 -6.35
C VAL A 40 -3.31 0.57 -7.81
N TYR A 41 -2.33 0.64 -8.70
CA TYR A 41 -2.53 0.64 -10.14
C TYR A 41 -1.79 -0.54 -10.75
N ALA A 42 -2.46 -1.25 -11.65
CA ALA A 42 -1.89 -2.28 -12.48
C ALA A 42 -1.34 -1.68 -13.78
N ALA A 43 -0.15 -2.12 -14.19
CA ALA A 43 0.32 -1.88 -15.55
C ALA A 43 -0.64 -2.56 -16.53
N SER A 44 -1.06 -1.83 -17.57
CA SER A 44 -1.79 -2.39 -18.70
C SER A 44 -0.80 -2.87 -19.74
N ASP A 45 -1.18 -3.88 -20.53
CA ASP A 45 -0.35 -4.35 -21.65
C ASP A 45 -0.17 -3.18 -22.63
N GLY A 46 1.04 -2.60 -22.67
CA GLY A 46 1.37 -1.37 -23.43
C GLY A 46 1.61 -0.11 -22.59
N ASP A 47 1.56 -0.18 -21.26
CA ASP A 47 1.98 0.93 -20.40
C ASP A 47 3.50 0.85 -20.20
N ASP A 48 4.26 1.68 -20.93
CA ASP A 48 5.66 1.93 -20.63
C ASP A 48 5.78 2.34 -19.15
N PRO A 49 6.71 1.77 -18.36
CA PRO A 49 7.01 2.25 -17.01
C PRO A 49 7.75 3.60 -17.09
N ALA A 50 7.14 4.60 -17.73
CA ALA A 50 7.73 5.90 -17.96
C ALA A 50 7.42 6.84 -16.79
N GLU A 51 8.52 7.21 -16.14
CA GLU A 51 8.75 8.32 -15.24
C GLU A 51 8.48 8.10 -13.74
N PRO A 52 9.54 8.08 -12.90
CA PRO A 52 9.39 8.17 -11.46
C PRO A 52 8.85 9.56 -11.14
N ALA A 53 7.53 9.66 -10.98
CA ALA A 53 6.94 10.81 -10.32
C ALA A 53 7.63 10.93 -8.96
N ALA A 54 8.35 12.03 -8.80
CA ALA A 54 9.22 12.35 -7.69
C ALA A 54 8.65 11.79 -6.38
N ALA A 55 9.43 10.91 -5.76
CA ALA A 55 9.20 10.50 -4.39
C ALA A 55 9.25 11.76 -3.51
N ALA A 56 8.08 12.36 -3.26
CA ALA A 56 7.93 13.30 -2.18
C ALA A 56 8.33 12.55 -0.90
N PRO A 57 9.18 13.13 -0.03
CA PRO A 57 9.57 12.46 1.19
C PRO A 57 8.30 12.15 1.98
N VAL A 58 8.02 10.86 2.16
CA VAL A 58 6.97 10.36 3.06
C VAL A 58 7.36 10.72 4.49
N ALA A 59 7.13 11.98 4.85
CA ALA A 59 7.35 12.49 6.19
C ALA A 59 6.37 11.77 7.13
N GLY A 60 6.88 10.76 7.85
CA GLY A 60 6.19 10.25 9.03
C GLY A 60 5.80 8.79 9.02
N LEU A 61 6.45 7.91 8.26
CA LEU A 61 6.41 6.47 8.57
C LEU A 61 7.18 6.21 9.87
N ARG A 62 6.59 6.59 11.01
CA ARG A 62 7.07 6.17 12.33
C ARG A 62 6.78 4.67 12.43
N THR A 63 7.75 3.86 12.04
CA THR A 63 7.83 2.46 12.47
C THR A 63 7.66 2.46 13.98
N ARG A 64 6.49 2.02 14.47
CA ARG A 64 6.36 1.74 15.89
C ARG A 64 7.24 0.53 16.17
N PRO A 65 8.22 0.61 17.09
CA PRO A 65 8.91 -0.59 17.52
C PRO A 65 7.84 -1.55 18.07
N VAL A 66 7.88 -2.79 17.62
CA VAL A 66 7.05 -3.85 18.17
C VAL A 66 7.42 -3.97 19.66
N GLY A 67 6.57 -3.43 20.53
CA GLY A 67 6.75 -3.56 21.97
C GLY A 67 6.68 -5.03 22.34
N LEU A 68 7.60 -5.48 23.18
CA LEU A 68 7.63 -6.82 23.74
C LEU A 68 6.25 -7.10 24.40
N VAL A 69 5.47 -8.03 23.86
CA VAL A 69 4.27 -8.53 24.55
C VAL A 69 4.74 -9.35 25.74
N SER A 70 4.81 -8.72 26.91
CA SER A 70 4.92 -9.41 28.19
C SER A 70 3.61 -10.16 28.42
N ARG A 71 3.64 -11.50 28.29
CA ARG A 71 2.57 -12.35 28.82
C ARG A 71 2.68 -12.33 30.34
N GLN A 72 1.80 -11.59 30.99
CA GLN A 72 1.60 -11.73 32.43
C GLN A 72 0.85 -13.05 32.65
N ALA A 73 1.54 -14.02 33.26
CA ALA A 73 0.88 -15.19 33.85
C ALA A 73 0.46 -14.83 35.28
N ALA A 74 -0.75 -15.29 35.63
CA ALA A 74 -1.43 -15.08 36.90
C ALA A 74 -0.68 -15.68 38.10
#